data_AF-A0A9N9G1L7-F1
#
_entry.id   AF-A0A9N9G1L7-F1
#
_cell.length_a   1.000
_cell.length_b   1.000
_cell.length_c   1.000
_cell.angle_alpha   90.00
_cell.angle_beta   90.00
_cell.angle_gamma   90.00
#
_symmetry.space_group_name_H-M   'P 1'
#
loop_
_entity.id
_entity.type
_entity.pdbx_description
1 polymer ?
#
loop_
_entity_poly.entity_id
_entity_poly.type
_entity_poly.pdbx_seq_one_letter_code
_entity_poly.pdbx_strand_id
1 'polypeptide(L)'
;MSIFDLKDDNLIKEFMQGEGRTLRKPYVELSHRIPKFSSKQICHRWNINLTLAVITNGPFTQEEKDFIYQWVNKNTKASDKIKWSHCQTAMEKKFNKFRAINRIQGMLAHSS
;
A
#
# COMPACT_ATOMS: atom_id res chain seq x y z
N MET A 1 -0.48 -20.77 5.36
CA MET A 1 -1.60 -20.31 6.20
C MET A 1 -1.21 -18.98 6.81
N SER A 2 -2.06 -17.96 6.68
CA SER A 2 -1.83 -16.65 7.32
C SER A 2 -2.05 -16.79 8.84
N ILE A 3 -1.17 -16.22 9.66
CA ILE A 3 -1.38 -16.13 11.12
C ILE A 3 -2.46 -15.11 11.51
N PHE A 4 -2.86 -14.26 10.56
CA PHE A 4 -3.96 -13.31 10.70
C PHE A 4 -5.27 -13.98 10.31
N ASP A 5 -6.28 -13.83 11.16
CA ASP A 5 -7.65 -14.23 10.90
C ASP A 5 -8.47 -13.08 10.25
N LEU A 6 -9.72 -13.37 9.90
CA LEU A 6 -10.59 -12.39 9.24
C LEU A 6 -10.95 -11.20 10.15
N LYS A 7 -11.03 -11.41 11.47
CA LYS A 7 -11.33 -10.33 12.41
C LYS A 7 -10.15 -9.37 12.51
N ASP A 8 -8.93 -9.89 12.55
CA ASP A 8 -7.70 -9.08 12.51
C ASP A 8 -7.64 -8.23 11.25
N ASP A 9 -7.93 -8.86 10.11
CA ASP A 9 -7.93 -8.20 8.82
C ASP A 9 -8.95 -7.06 8.76
N ASN A 10 -10.15 -7.28 9.28
CA ASN A 10 -11.19 -6.25 9.32
C ASN A 10 -10.81 -5.10 10.26
N LEU A 11 -10.26 -5.41 11.44
CA LEU A 11 -9.82 -4.38 12.38
C LEU A 11 -8.70 -3.51 11.78
N ILE A 12 -7.72 -4.13 11.12
CA ILE A 12 -6.65 -3.41 10.43
C ILE A 12 -7.24 -2.53 9.32
N LYS A 13 -8.20 -3.04 8.53
CA LYS A 13 -8.82 -2.26 7.44
C LYS A 13 -9.59 -1.05 7.97
N GLU A 14 -10.50 -1.26 8.93
CA GLU A 14 -11.31 -0.19 9.51
C GLU A 14 -10.44 0.90 10.11
N PHE A 15 -9.43 0.51 10.90
CA PHE A 15 -8.50 1.46 11.48
C PHE A 15 -7.69 2.20 10.41
N MET A 16 -7.11 1.49 9.44
CA MET A 16 -6.28 2.11 8.39
C MET A 16 -7.08 2.95 7.39
N GLN A 17 -8.40 2.75 7.31
CA GLN A 17 -9.30 3.57 6.48
C GLN A 17 -9.93 4.73 7.26
N GLY A 18 -9.97 4.65 8.59
CA GLY A 18 -10.44 5.71 9.49
C GLY A 18 -9.28 6.43 10.17
N GLU A 19 -9.22 6.31 11.50
CA GLU A 19 -8.29 7.00 12.40
C GLU A 19 -6.80 6.82 12.01
N GLY A 20 -6.44 5.65 11.50
CA GLY A 20 -5.07 5.29 11.11
C GLY A 20 -4.52 6.10 9.95
N ARG A 21 -5.37 6.73 9.11
CA ARG A 21 -4.91 7.49 7.94
C ARG A 21 -4.12 8.74 8.31
N THR A 22 -4.51 9.40 9.39
CA THR A 22 -3.93 10.68 9.81
C THR A 22 -2.87 10.51 10.90
N LEU A 23 -2.77 9.32 11.49
CA LEU A 23 -1.81 9.03 12.54
C LEU A 23 -0.38 8.92 12.00
N ARG A 24 0.58 9.46 12.76
CA ARG A 24 2.01 9.40 12.42
C ARG A 24 2.60 7.99 12.49
N LYS A 25 2.07 7.15 13.40
CA LYS A 25 2.55 5.77 13.65
C LYS A 25 1.39 4.77 13.74
N PRO A 26 0.60 4.59 12.68
CA PRO A 26 -0.64 3.80 12.74
C PRO A 26 -0.38 2.33 13.06
N TYR A 27 0.74 1.76 12.61
CA TYR A 27 1.08 0.37 12.88
C TYR A 27 1.49 0.10 14.34
N VAL A 28 2.06 1.11 15.01
CA VAL A 28 2.39 1.01 16.45
C VAL A 28 1.12 1.02 17.26
N GLU A 29 0.20 1.92 16.91
CA GLU A 29 -1.13 1.98 17.53
C GLU A 29 -1.91 0.68 17.32
N LEU A 30 -1.91 0.14 16.09
CA LEU A 30 -2.50 -1.17 15.81
C LEU A 30 -1.84 -2.30 16.60
N SER A 31 -0.54 -2.25 16.89
CA SER A 31 0.10 -3.28 17.71
C SER A 31 -0.31 -3.20 19.19
N HIS A 32 -0.76 -2.05 19.67
CA HIS A 32 -1.40 -1.96 20.99
C HIS A 32 -2.83 -2.51 20.96
N ARG A 33 -3.57 -2.29 19.87
CA ARG A 33 -4.95 -2.79 19.70
C ARG A 33 -5.00 -4.30 19.40
N ILE A 34 -3.98 -4.82 18.72
CA ILE A 34 -3.82 -6.25 18.37
C ILE A 34 -2.49 -6.74 18.97
N PRO A 35 -2.40 -6.94 20.29
CA PRO A 35 -1.14 -7.22 20.99
C PRO A 35 -0.47 -8.54 20.57
N LYS A 36 -1.21 -9.43 19.89
CA LYS A 36 -0.66 -10.65 19.30
C LYS A 36 0.27 -10.42 18.11
N PHE A 37 0.28 -9.23 17.50
CA PHE A 37 1.14 -8.91 16.36
C PHE A 37 1.98 -7.66 16.60
N SER A 38 3.24 -7.75 16.18
CA SER A 38 4.12 -6.59 16.11
C SER A 38 3.68 -5.60 15.04
N SER A 39 4.04 -4.33 15.22
CA SER A 39 3.85 -3.28 14.22
C SER A 39 4.45 -3.64 12.85
N LYS A 40 5.55 -4.39 12.82
CA LYS A 40 6.16 -4.90 11.57
C LYS A 40 5.26 -5.93 10.87
N GLN A 41 4.70 -6.89 11.60
CA GLN A 41 3.79 -7.89 11.05
C GLN A 41 2.52 -7.23 10.50
N ILE A 42 1.96 -6.27 11.23
CA ILE A 42 0.78 -5.51 10.82
C ILE A 42 1.09 -4.67 9.57
N CYS A 43 2.22 -3.98 9.55
CA CYS A 43 2.68 -3.21 8.38
C CYS A 43 2.81 -4.09 7.14
N HIS A 44 3.41 -5.28 7.27
CA HIS A 44 3.51 -6.23 6.17
C HIS A 44 2.13 -6.73 5.73
N ARG A 45 1.27 -7.11 6.69
CA ARG A 45 -0.10 -7.58 6.41
C ARG A 45 -0.92 -6.54 5.67
N TRP A 46 -0.88 -5.29 6.14
CA TRP A 46 -1.51 -4.16 5.46
C TRP A 46 -0.96 -4.00 4.06
N ASN A 47 0.33 -3.71 3.89
CA ASN A 47 0.90 -3.31 2.59
C ASN A 47 0.90 -4.41 1.52
N ILE A 48 1.00 -5.67 1.92
CA ILE A 48 1.09 -6.80 0.98
C ILE A 48 -0.27 -7.47 0.77
N ASN A 49 -1.02 -7.76 1.83
CA ASN A 49 -2.17 -8.67 1.73
C ASN A 49 -3.53 -7.93 1.75
N LEU A 50 -3.70 -6.95 2.66
CA LEU A 50 -5.00 -6.28 2.83
C LEU A 50 -5.16 -5.07 1.91
N THR A 51 -4.05 -4.42 1.60
CA THR A 51 -3.92 -3.46 0.51
C THR A 51 -4.37 -4.12 -0.81
N LEU A 52 -4.06 -5.39 -1.10
CA LEU A 52 -4.59 -6.05 -2.30
C LEU A 52 -6.11 -6.25 -2.29
N ALA A 53 -6.71 -6.52 -1.13
CA ALA A 53 -8.15 -6.81 -1.00
C ALA A 53 -9.05 -5.56 -0.93
N VAL A 54 -8.50 -4.42 -0.49
CA VAL A 54 -9.21 -3.14 -0.35
C VAL A 54 -9.16 -2.29 -1.63
N ILE A 55 -8.20 -2.59 -2.51
CA ILE A 55 -7.84 -1.75 -3.63
C ILE A 55 -8.53 -2.24 -4.89
N THR A 56 -9.51 -1.46 -5.35
CA THR A 56 -9.98 -1.38 -6.75
C THR A 56 -9.53 -2.55 -7.62
N ASN A 57 -10.34 -3.62 -7.67
CA ASN A 57 -10.13 -4.82 -8.49
C ASN A 57 -10.04 -4.55 -10.01
N GLY A 58 -10.14 -3.28 -10.43
CA GLY A 58 -10.03 -2.90 -11.83
C GLY A 58 -8.57 -2.84 -12.33
N PRO A 59 -8.36 -3.03 -13.65
CA PRO A 59 -7.08 -2.75 -14.29
C PRO A 59 -6.61 -1.32 -14.00
N PHE A 60 -5.31 -1.08 -14.14
CA PHE A 60 -4.81 0.28 -14.22
C PHE A 60 -5.33 0.93 -15.51
N THR A 61 -5.93 2.11 -15.37
CA THR A 61 -6.22 2.99 -16.50
C THR A 61 -4.92 3.44 -17.17
N GLN A 62 -4.99 3.88 -18.43
CA GLN A 62 -3.80 4.35 -19.14
C GLN A 62 -3.13 5.54 -18.42
N GLU A 63 -3.93 6.47 -17.90
CA GLU A 63 -3.45 7.63 -17.13
C GLU A 63 -2.69 7.22 -15.85
N GLU A 64 -3.17 6.19 -15.15
CA GLU A 64 -2.49 5.62 -13.99
C GLU A 64 -1.14 5.00 -14.39
N LYS A 65 -1.09 4.28 -15.52
CA LYS A 65 0.15 3.69 -16.05
C LYS A 65 1.16 4.79 -16.40
N ASP A 66 0.74 5.77 -17.18
CA ASP A 66 1.59 6.89 -17.62
C ASP A 66 2.13 7.68 -16.42
N PHE A 67 1.30 7.89 -15.39
CA PHE A 67 1.75 8.53 -14.16
C PHE A 67 2.85 7.73 -13.45
N ILE A 68 2.68 6.41 -13.30
CA ILE A 68 3.68 5.56 -12.65
C ILE A 68 4.99 5.59 -13.45
N TYR A 69 4.94 5.49 -14.79
CA TYR A 69 6.13 5.61 -15.64
C TYR A 69 6.87 6.93 -15.45
N GLN A 70 6.14 8.06 -15.53
CA GLN A 70 6.72 9.38 -15.33
C GLN A 70 7.27 9.56 -13.92
N TRP A 71 6.58 9.05 -12.91
CA TRP A 71 7.00 9.13 -11.53
C TRP A 71 8.30 8.35 -11.32
N VAL A 72 8.38 7.11 -11.82
CA VAL A 72 9.61 6.30 -11.76
C VAL A 72 10.74 7.03 -12.47
N ASN A 73 10.59 7.41 -13.74
CA ASN A 73 11.63 8.11 -14.50
C ASN A 73 12.17 9.40 -13.85
N LYS A 74 11.33 10.11 -13.07
CA LYS A 74 11.75 11.29 -12.30
C LYS A 74 12.51 10.94 -11.02
N ASN A 75 12.21 9.79 -10.41
CA ASN A 75 12.71 9.39 -9.10
C ASN A 75 13.81 8.30 -9.13
N THR A 76 14.13 7.70 -10.30
CA THR A 76 15.28 6.78 -10.48
C THR A 76 16.58 7.46 -10.89
N LYS A 77 16.61 8.79 -11.10
CA LYS A 77 17.80 9.49 -11.61
C LYS A 77 18.99 9.58 -10.65
N ALA A 78 18.85 9.10 -9.43
CA ALA A 78 19.94 8.93 -8.48
C ALA A 78 19.87 7.50 -7.95
N SER A 79 21.02 6.89 -7.68
CA SER A 79 21.27 5.47 -7.29
C SER A 79 20.50 4.95 -6.05
N ASP A 80 19.46 5.64 -5.60
CA ASP A 80 18.62 5.27 -4.48
C ASP A 80 17.49 4.35 -4.94
N LYS A 81 17.37 3.22 -4.23
CA LYS A 81 16.26 2.27 -4.36
C LYS A 81 14.92 3.01 -4.44
N ILE A 82 14.09 2.66 -5.44
CA ILE A 82 12.76 3.23 -5.63
C ILE A 82 11.93 3.06 -4.35
N LYS A 83 11.55 4.18 -3.73
CA LYS A 83 10.64 4.19 -2.59
C LYS A 83 9.20 4.09 -3.07
N TRP A 84 8.76 2.86 -3.36
CA TRP A 84 7.41 2.58 -3.87
C TRP A 84 6.27 3.07 -2.97
N SER A 85 6.50 3.18 -1.66
CA SER A 85 5.55 3.79 -0.72
C SER A 85 5.23 5.25 -1.09
N HIS A 86 6.21 6.02 -1.57
CA HIS A 86 5.97 7.39 -2.04
C HIS A 86 5.17 7.42 -3.34
N CYS A 87 5.45 6.49 -4.27
CA CYS A 87 4.67 6.35 -5.50
C CYS A 87 3.21 6.02 -5.19
N GLN A 88 2.96 5.11 -4.25
CA GLN A 88 1.62 4.75 -3.79
C GLN A 88 0.86 5.96 -3.20
N THR A 89 1.51 6.73 -2.33
CA THR A 89 0.89 7.95 -1.77
C THR A 89 0.61 9.00 -2.85
N ALA A 90 1.51 9.15 -3.83
CA ALA A 90 1.31 10.09 -4.94
C ALA A 90 0.15 9.64 -5.86
N MET A 91 0.03 8.34 -6.11
CA MET A 91 -1.09 7.73 -6.83
C MET A 91 -2.42 7.97 -6.10
N GLU A 92 -2.46 7.73 -4.79
CA GLU A 92 -3.66 7.96 -3.98
C GLU A 92 -4.07 9.43 -4.01
N LYS A 93 -3.12 10.35 -3.84
CA LYS A 93 -3.41 11.80 -3.92
C LYS A 93 -3.94 12.23 -5.28
N LYS A 94 -3.41 11.68 -6.38
CA LYS A 94 -3.79 12.09 -7.74
C LYS A 94 -5.13 11.49 -8.19
N PHE A 95 -5.33 10.21 -7.92
CA PHE A 95 -6.47 9.46 -8.48
C PHE A 95 -7.56 9.14 -7.45
N ASN A 96 -7.36 9.54 -6.19
CA ASN A 96 -8.19 9.14 -5.04
C ASN A 96 -8.38 7.61 -4.96
N LYS A 97 -7.37 6.87 -5.45
CA LYS A 97 -7.34 5.41 -5.54
C LYS A 97 -6.07 4.94 -4.87
N PHE A 98 -6.22 4.30 -3.72
CA PHE A 98 -5.12 3.57 -3.13
C PHE A 98 -4.80 2.40 -4.06
N ARG A 99 -3.55 2.25 -4.53
CA ARG A 99 -3.09 1.12 -5.37
C ARG A 99 -1.97 0.38 -4.64
N ALA A 100 -1.96 -0.95 -4.64
CA ALA A 100 -0.98 -1.73 -3.86
C ALA A 100 0.43 -1.55 -4.41
N ILE A 101 1.45 -1.47 -3.54
CA ILE A 101 2.85 -1.38 -3.98
C ILE A 101 3.20 -2.53 -4.94
N ASN A 102 2.83 -3.77 -4.59
CA ASN A 102 3.07 -4.94 -5.45
C ASN A 102 2.34 -4.85 -6.79
N ARG A 103 1.17 -4.20 -6.85
CA ARG A 103 0.44 -3.96 -8.11
C ARG A 103 1.13 -2.89 -8.95
N ILE A 104 1.60 -1.82 -8.32
CA ILE A 104 2.37 -0.74 -8.98
C ILE A 104 3.67 -1.32 -9.56
N GLN A 105 4.38 -2.16 -8.79
CA GLN A 105 5.58 -2.86 -9.23
C GLN A 105 5.27 -3.86 -10.36
N GLY A 106 4.26 -4.71 -10.16
CA GLY A 106 3.85 -5.71 -11.15
C GLY A 106 3.36 -5.10 -12.47
N MET A 107 2.79 -3.90 -12.44
CA MET A 107 2.39 -3.17 -13.66
C MET A 107 3.60 -2.91 -14.58
N LEU A 108 4.76 -2.59 -14.02
CA LEU A 108 5.97 -2.33 -14.81
C LEU A 108 6.64 -3.61 -15.32
N ALA A 109 6.46 -4.73 -14.63
CA ALA A 109 7.04 -6.03 -15.01
C ALA A 109 6.36 -6.69 -16.23
N HIS A 110 5.12 -6.28 -16.57
CA HIS A 110 4.33 -6.86 -17.68
C HIS A 110 4.28 -5.97 -18.93
N SER A 111 5.09 -4.92 -19.00
CA SER A 111 5.16 -4.00 -20.14
C SER A 111 6.44 -4.16 -20.98
N SER A 112 7.03 -5.36 -20.97
CA SER A 112 8.20 -5.74 -21.79
C SER A 112 7.79 -6.77 -22.85
#